data_AF-A0A2V8ZP34-F1
#
_entry.id   AF-A0A2V8ZP34-F1
#
_cell.length_a   1.000
_cell.length_b   1.000
_cell.length_c   1.000
_cell.angle_alpha   90.00
_cell.angle_beta   90.00
_cell.angle_gamma   90.00
#
_symmetry.space_group_name_H-M   'P 1'
#
loop_
_entity.id
_entity.type
_entity.pdbx_description
1 polymer ?
#
loop_
_entity_poly.entity_id
_entity_poly.type
_entity_poly.pdbx_seq_one_letter_code
_entity_poly.pdbx_strand_id
1 'polypeptide(L)'
;MCLGSRIAAFQLRKMRYRSTSRKAPLTSLRGAVLRGLAPDGGLYMPAEIARHSPEELEEFRKLPFTEVCFRVVKPFATPDVPEEVLWQIVSEAINFPVRL
;
A
#
# COMPACT_ATOMS: atom_id res chain seq x y z
N MET A 1 7.17 21.76 -16.17
CA MET A 1 5.78 21.28 -16.07
C MET A 1 5.70 19.83 -16.55
N CYS A 2 6.01 18.83 -15.70
CA CYS A 2 5.77 17.40 -16.02
C CYS A 2 5.95 16.44 -14.81
N LEU A 3 5.75 16.90 -13.57
CA LEU A 3 5.77 16.00 -12.39
C LEU A 3 4.39 15.46 -11.99
N GLY A 4 3.30 16.12 -12.42
CA GLY A 4 1.93 15.70 -12.05
C GLY A 4 1.40 14.47 -12.77
N SER A 5 1.91 14.15 -13.97
CA SER A 5 1.31 13.11 -14.82
C SER A 5 1.61 11.67 -14.39
N ARG A 6 2.65 11.43 -13.59
CA ARG A 6 2.97 10.06 -13.10
C ARG A 6 2.18 9.67 -11.87
N ILE A 7 1.84 10.63 -11.01
CA ILE A 7 1.02 10.39 -9.81
C ILE A 7 -0.44 10.11 -10.22
N ALA A 8 -0.99 10.92 -11.15
CA ALA A 8 -2.33 10.71 -11.67
C ALA A 8 -2.47 9.38 -12.46
N ALA A 9 -1.43 8.96 -13.18
CA ALA A 9 -1.43 7.67 -13.90
C ALA A 9 -1.33 6.46 -12.96
N PHE A 10 -0.69 6.60 -11.79
CA PHE A 10 -0.69 5.57 -10.74
C PHE A 10 -2.09 5.38 -10.14
N GLN A 11 -2.87 6.46 -10.00
CA GLN A 11 -4.25 6.42 -9.49
C GLN A 11 -5.24 5.68 -10.40
N LEU A 12 -4.88 5.35 -11.66
CA LEU A 12 -5.76 4.70 -12.64
C LEU A 12 -5.47 3.21 -12.90
N ARG A 13 -4.40 2.63 -12.33
CA ARG A 13 -4.13 1.19 -12.43
C ARG A 13 -4.43 0.51 -11.09
N LYS A 14 -5.40 -0.39 -11.08
CA LYS A 14 -5.72 -1.20 -9.90
C LYS A 14 -4.46 -1.95 -9.43
N MET A 15 -4.02 -1.70 -8.20
CA MET A 15 -2.93 -2.43 -7.53
C MET A 15 -3.14 -3.94 -7.61
N ARG A 16 -2.07 -4.69 -7.93
CA ARG A 16 -2.06 -6.15 -8.06
C ARG A 16 -0.91 -6.73 -7.28
N TYR A 17 -1.05 -7.98 -6.87
CA TYR A 17 -0.06 -8.75 -6.12
C TYR A 17 0.41 -9.93 -6.95
N ARG A 18 1.73 -10.16 -6.95
CA ARG A 18 2.42 -11.22 -7.68
C ARG A 18 3.09 -12.16 -6.68
N SER A 19 3.11 -13.45 -6.99
CA SER A 19 3.97 -14.40 -6.29
C SER A 19 5.44 -14.13 -6.57
N THR A 20 6.29 -14.22 -5.55
CA THR A 20 7.75 -14.19 -5.69
C THR A 20 8.27 -15.34 -6.57
N SER A 21 7.58 -16.48 -6.61
CA SER A 21 7.90 -17.63 -7.47
C SER A 21 7.45 -17.44 -8.93
N ARG A 22 6.65 -16.39 -9.21
CA ARG A 22 6.20 -15.94 -10.55
C ARG A 22 5.45 -16.99 -11.39
N LYS A 23 4.92 -18.06 -10.80
CA LYS A 23 4.14 -19.10 -11.50
C LYS A 23 2.64 -19.01 -11.20
N ALA A 24 2.26 -18.37 -10.10
CA ALA A 24 0.86 -18.11 -9.76
C ALA A 24 0.29 -16.89 -10.52
N PRO A 25 -1.04 -16.89 -10.80
CA PRO A 25 -1.71 -15.72 -11.35
C PRO A 25 -1.59 -14.48 -10.46
N LEU A 26 -1.59 -13.29 -11.09
CA LEU A 26 -1.72 -12.03 -10.36
C LEU A 26 -3.03 -12.02 -9.57
N THR A 27 -3.04 -11.37 -8.41
CA THR A 27 -4.24 -11.27 -7.57
C THR A 27 -4.46 -9.86 -7.02
N SER A 28 -5.57 -9.65 -6.34
CA SER A 28 -5.91 -8.41 -5.62
C SER A 28 -5.38 -8.48 -4.17
N LEU A 29 -5.42 -7.38 -3.41
CA LEU A 29 -5.05 -7.40 -1.99
C LEU A 29 -5.92 -8.40 -1.23
N ARG A 30 -7.25 -8.36 -1.45
CA ARG A 30 -8.20 -9.31 -0.85
C ARG A 30 -7.79 -10.77 -1.12
N GLY A 31 -7.40 -11.07 -2.36
CA GLY A 31 -6.98 -12.42 -2.74
C GLY A 31 -5.67 -12.84 -2.08
N ALA A 32 -4.71 -11.92 -1.93
CA ALA A 32 -3.44 -12.18 -1.26
C ALA A 32 -3.63 -12.41 0.25
N VAL A 33 -4.38 -11.53 0.92
CA VAL A 33 -4.65 -11.63 2.38
C VAL A 33 -5.41 -12.90 2.73
N LEU A 34 -6.47 -13.23 1.99
CA LEU A 34 -7.29 -14.42 2.31
C LEU A 34 -6.58 -15.75 2.04
N ARG A 35 -5.64 -15.80 1.09
CA ARG A 35 -4.86 -17.02 0.83
C ARG A 35 -3.62 -17.14 1.69
N GLY A 36 -3.03 -16.03 2.12
CA GLY A 36 -1.72 -16.01 2.77
C GLY A 36 -0.61 -16.36 1.78
N LEU A 37 -0.39 -17.66 1.55
CA LEU A 37 0.64 -18.16 0.64
C LEU A 37 0.13 -18.25 -0.81
N ALA A 38 1.00 -17.99 -1.79
CA ALA A 38 0.63 -18.17 -3.19
C ALA A 38 0.56 -19.67 -3.56
N PRO A 39 -0.30 -20.06 -4.52
CA PRO A 39 -0.46 -21.48 -4.93
C PRO A 39 0.83 -22.16 -5.43
N ASP A 40 1.82 -21.37 -5.84
CA ASP A 40 3.13 -21.85 -6.30
C ASP A 40 4.19 -21.86 -5.19
N GLY A 41 3.78 -21.76 -3.92
CA GLY A 41 4.64 -21.76 -2.75
C GLY A 41 5.41 -20.45 -2.51
N GLY A 42 5.23 -19.43 -3.35
CA GLY A 42 5.83 -18.12 -3.16
C GLY A 42 5.04 -17.21 -2.22
N LEU A 43 5.61 -16.05 -1.90
CA LEU A 43 4.97 -14.99 -1.11
C LEU A 43 4.35 -13.95 -2.04
N TYR A 44 3.26 -13.31 -1.62
CA TYR A 44 2.69 -12.20 -2.38
C TYR A 44 3.44 -10.89 -2.13
N MET A 45 3.83 -10.22 -3.20
CA MET A 45 4.39 -8.87 -3.22
C MET A 45 3.57 -7.97 -4.15
N PRO A 46 3.46 -6.66 -3.89
CA PRO A 46 2.92 -5.72 -4.86
C PRO A 46 3.63 -5.87 -6.21
N ALA A 47 2.87 -5.84 -7.31
CA ALA A 47 3.42 -5.97 -8.65
C ALA A 47 4.28 -4.75 -9.03
N GLU A 48 4.03 -3.61 -8.39
CA GLU A 48 4.80 -2.37 -8.47
C GLU A 48 4.94 -1.80 -7.04
N ILE A 49 6.10 -1.22 -6.74
CA ILE A 49 6.34 -0.56 -5.45
C ILE A 49 5.98 0.92 -5.59
N ALA A 50 5.01 1.38 -4.80
CA ALA A 50 4.64 2.78 -4.74
C ALA A 50 5.83 3.63 -4.27
N ARG A 51 6.01 4.80 -4.88
CA ARG A 51 7.09 5.73 -4.56
C ARG A 51 6.49 7.02 -4.00
N HIS A 52 7.12 7.54 -2.96
CA HIS A 52 6.90 8.88 -2.45
C HIS A 52 7.99 9.81 -2.96
N SER A 53 7.67 11.08 -3.20
CA SER A 53 8.66 12.09 -3.55
C SER A 53 9.51 12.46 -2.33
N PRO A 54 10.72 13.02 -2.52
CA PRO A 54 11.52 13.52 -1.41
C PRO A 54 10.79 14.55 -0.55
N GLU A 55 9.96 15.40 -1.17
CA GLU A 55 9.16 16.41 -0.49
C GLU A 55 8.07 15.77 0.40
N GLU A 56 7.36 14.76 -0.11
CA GLU A 56 6.37 14.00 0.69
C GLU A 56 7.05 13.32 1.89
N LEU A 57 8.24 12.75 1.71
CA LEU A 57 8.99 12.13 2.79
C LEU A 57 9.46 13.15 3.84
N GLU A 58 9.78 14.37 3.44
CA GLU A 58 10.12 15.45 4.38
C GLU A 58 8.88 15.91 5.15
N GLU A 59 7.70 15.94 4.52
CA GLU A 59 6.44 16.21 5.21
C GLU A 59 6.11 15.14 6.25
N PHE A 60 6.38 13.86 5.98
CA PHE A 60 6.10 12.76 6.90
C PHE A 60 6.76 12.94 8.27
N ARG A 61 7.93 13.59 8.33
CA ARG A 61 8.65 13.87 9.59
C ARG A 61 7.85 14.75 10.56
N LYS A 62 6.88 15.51 10.05
CA LYS A 62 6.06 16.46 10.82
C LYS A 62 4.69 15.89 11.18
N LEU A 63 4.35 14.70 10.68
CA LEU A 63 3.04 14.10 10.85
C LEU A 63 3.02 13.15 12.05
N PRO A 64 1.85 12.94 12.68
CA PRO A 64 1.65 11.85 13.63
C PRO A 64 2.01 10.50 13.01
N PHE A 65 2.59 9.58 13.78
CA PHE A 65 3.02 8.26 13.27
C PHE A 65 1.88 7.50 12.57
N THR A 66 0.67 7.51 13.14
CA THR A 66 -0.53 6.89 12.55
C THR A 66 -0.87 7.45 11.16
N GLU A 67 -0.71 8.76 10.97
CA GLU A 67 -0.92 9.43 9.68
C GLU A 67 0.13 8.99 8.65
N VAL A 68 1.39 8.84 9.08
CA VAL A 68 2.47 8.29 8.23
C VAL A 68 2.15 6.85 7.81
N CYS A 69 1.74 5.99 8.76
CA CYS A 69 1.33 4.61 8.46
C CYS A 69 0.20 4.54 7.42
N PHE A 70 -0.81 5.39 7.59
CA PHE A 70 -1.92 5.49 6.66
C PHE A 70 -1.44 5.88 5.25
N ARG A 71 -0.63 6.93 5.13
CA ARG A 71 -0.10 7.40 3.83
C ARG A 71 0.77 6.35 3.13
N VAL A 72 1.56 5.60 3.90
CA VAL A 72 2.42 4.52 3.38
C VAL A 72 1.60 3.33 2.89
N VAL A 73 0.56 2.90 3.62
CA VAL A 73 -0.23 1.72 3.25
C VAL A 73 -1.29 2.01 2.18
N LYS A 74 -1.79 3.25 2.12
CA LYS A 74 -2.81 3.73 1.17
C LYS A 74 -2.59 3.27 -0.28
N PRO A 75 -1.44 3.48 -0.93
CA PRO A 75 -1.25 3.10 -2.34
C PRO A 75 -1.31 1.58 -2.59
N PHE A 76 -1.13 0.76 -1.56
CA PHE A 76 -1.21 -0.70 -1.66
C PHE A 76 -2.63 -1.23 -1.43
N ALA A 77 -3.44 -0.54 -0.61
CA ALA A 77 -4.77 -0.99 -0.22
C ALA A 77 -5.94 -0.34 -0.97
N THR A 78 -5.79 0.91 -1.43
CA THR A 78 -6.90 1.77 -1.87
C THR A 78 -7.23 1.64 -3.37
N PRO A 79 -7.25 0.42 -3.91
CA PRO A 79 -8.34 0.05 -4.82
C PRO A 79 -9.30 -1.02 -4.28
N ASP A 80 -8.93 -1.72 -3.20
CA ASP A 80 -9.70 -2.84 -2.64
C ASP A 80 -10.35 -2.50 -1.29
N VAL A 81 -9.83 -1.49 -0.58
CA VAL A 81 -10.35 -0.99 0.69
C VAL A 81 -10.65 0.50 0.54
N PRO A 82 -11.88 0.97 0.84
CA PRO A 82 -12.19 2.39 0.85
C PRO A 82 -11.29 3.17 1.81
N GLU A 83 -11.00 4.42 1.50
CA GLU A 83 -10.02 5.22 2.23
C GLU A 83 -10.43 5.43 3.69
N GLU A 84 -11.71 5.71 3.92
CA GLU A 84 -12.31 5.88 5.24
C GLU A 84 -12.23 4.61 6.10
N VAL A 85 -12.43 3.44 5.48
CA VAL A 85 -12.31 2.14 6.15
C VAL A 85 -10.84 1.83 6.45
N LEU A 86 -9.94 2.14 5.52
CA LEU A 86 -8.52 1.97 5.72
C LEU A 86 -8.00 2.85 6.86
N TRP A 87 -8.47 4.09 6.96
CA TRP A 87 -8.16 4.98 8.07
C TRP A 87 -8.59 4.39 9.40
N GLN A 88 -9.81 3.86 9.50
CA GLN A 88 -10.30 3.17 10.71
C GLN A 88 -9.37 2.02 11.11
N ILE A 89 -9.07 1.11 10.18
CA ILE A 89 -8.18 -0.03 10.42
C ILE A 89 -6.81 0.43 10.94
N VAL A 90 -6.21 1.44 10.30
CA VAL A 90 -4.89 1.95 10.70
C VAL A 90 -4.96 2.60 12.08
N SER A 91 -5.99 3.41 12.34
CA SER A 91 -6.15 4.11 13.62
C SER A 91 -6.38 3.15 14.79
N GLU A 92 -7.09 2.05 14.56
CA GLU A 92 -7.31 0.99 15.56
C GLU A 92 -6.06 0.13 15.75
N ALA A 93 -5.37 -0.22 14.67
CA ALA A 93 -4.16 -1.04 14.73
C ALA A 93 -2.97 -0.29 15.34
N ILE A 94 -2.89 1.03 15.17
CA ILE A 94 -1.81 1.91 15.64
C ILE A 94 -2.36 2.86 16.71
N ASN A 95 -3.05 2.30 17.70
CA ASN A 95 -3.66 3.03 18.82
C ASN A 95 -2.75 3.12 20.07
N PHE A 96 -1.44 2.90 19.90
CA PHE A 96 -0.45 2.89 20.97
C PHE A 96 0.74 3.79 20.63
N PRO A 97 1.43 4.35 21.65
CA PRO A 97 2.60 5.19 21.41
C PRO A 97 3.75 4.37 20.84
N VAL A 98 4.36 4.86 19.76
CA VAL A 98 5.59 4.31 19.18
C VAL A 98 6.75 5.23 19.54
N ARG A 99 7.79 4.67 20.14
CA ARG A 99 9.05 5.38 20.41
C ARG A 99 9.95 5.25 19.19
N LEU A 100 10.16 6.36 18.48
CA LEU A 100 11.03 6.47 17.31
C LEU A 100 12.34 7.16 17.67
#